data_AF-A0A9D5JTI1-F1
#
_entry.id   AF-A0A9D5JTI1-F1
#
_cell.length_a   1.000
_cell.length_b   1.000
_cell.length_c   1.000
_cell.angle_alpha   90.00
_cell.angle_beta   90.00
_cell.angle_gamma   90.00
#
_symmetry.space_group_name_H-M   'P 1'
#
loop_
_entity.id
_entity.type
_entity.pdbx_description
1 polymer ?
#
loop_
_entity_poly.entity_id
_entity_poly.type
_entity_poly.pdbx_seq_one_letter_code
_entity_poly.pdbx_strand_id
1 'polypeptide(L)'
;MKPYVHTVRRGSLMLVVLLLLGGCSLFDRGHRSSPTAPGNLEQLANFAVSRGTSDQFEVDTSAAGVLRVNIPSAGDYLLTYTTTSGAWNIVLRASDKALITIGLMPGDIAQNASLQQGTIRSGATPVSQSGAVTFYSWPGDPWQTVFTLPGGVPVSPPSSSPAPVATIPGASTVQYTIREGRGSFDVDIPLPGDYRLTYATNVGTFDLVFRATANATMSIALLSGDALQGTSMQQGTIIVNTGGVPFSSTVTAFAWPGSPLAWNEVFVPGSAAVSPAPIPSQTTSIVTIGDSITAGIGSSSGGYPAMLEAKLRAAGYNVSVRNEGIPGADSGLADINFEADVRGANIVLIMIGTNDIGCPSCCIRPYDCQTLSHISSMLDKALRAGITPIISTVTPKRAGDILDWANPGIEDLNAQIYAVAAQRNVRVVDNHRAILTQGGNALFADKHHLNDRGYDVMANEWFNVLVSLL
;
A
#
# COMPACT_ATOMS: atom_id res chain seq x y z
N MET A 1 -82.82 -1.84 33.32
CA MET A 1 -83.34 -3.02 32.56
C MET A 1 -82.15 -3.78 31.95
N LYS A 2 -82.33 -5.00 31.44
CA LYS A 2 -81.22 -5.87 31.01
C LYS A 2 -80.51 -5.36 29.73
N PRO A 3 -79.16 -5.38 29.66
CA PRO A 3 -78.43 -5.41 28.40
C PRO A 3 -78.43 -6.84 27.79
N TYR A 4 -78.04 -6.99 26.52
CA TYR A 4 -77.94 -8.29 25.84
C TYR A 4 -76.63 -8.46 25.03
N VAL A 5 -76.26 -9.70 24.73
CA VAL A 5 -74.95 -10.17 24.18
C VAL A 5 -75.16 -11.33 23.18
N HIS A 6 -74.21 -11.82 22.37
CA HIS A 6 -72.73 -11.75 22.38
C HIS A 6 -72.18 -11.58 20.93
N THR A 7 -70.99 -11.98 20.42
CA THR A 7 -69.86 -12.82 20.88
C THR A 7 -68.58 -12.37 20.14
N VAL A 8 -67.50 -11.93 20.81
CA VAL A 8 -66.25 -12.68 21.10
C VAL A 8 -65.46 -13.25 19.90
N ARG A 9 -64.24 -12.71 19.70
CA ARG A 9 -62.94 -13.44 19.74
C ARG A 9 -61.91 -12.49 20.38
N ARG A 10 -61.50 -12.71 21.63
CA ARG A 10 -60.35 -13.53 22.10
C ARG A 10 -58.98 -12.88 21.82
N GLY A 11 -58.31 -12.40 22.87
CA GLY A 11 -56.90 -11.96 22.87
C GLY A 11 -56.60 -10.85 23.90
N SER A 12 -55.99 -11.20 25.04
CA SER A 12 -55.48 -10.24 26.05
C SER A 12 -54.17 -9.58 25.55
N LEU A 13 -53.75 -8.37 25.96
CA LEU A 13 -53.25 -7.97 27.30
C LEU A 13 -52.19 -8.96 27.86
N MET A 14 -51.01 -8.56 28.36
CA MET A 14 -50.51 -7.21 28.66
C MET A 14 -48.96 -7.15 28.65
N LEU A 15 -48.43 -5.96 28.29
CA LEU A 15 -47.16 -5.28 28.58
C LEU A 15 -46.06 -5.93 29.49
N VAL A 16 -44.81 -5.49 29.26
CA VAL A 16 -43.61 -5.41 30.17
C VAL A 16 -42.44 -6.40 29.93
N VAL A 17 -41.35 -5.82 29.39
CA VAL A 17 -39.90 -6.13 29.56
C VAL A 17 -39.41 -7.59 29.43
N LEU A 18 -38.77 -7.87 28.27
CA LEU A 18 -37.43 -8.47 28.19
C LEU A 18 -36.86 -8.30 26.77
N LEU A 19 -36.16 -7.19 26.50
CA LEU A 19 -35.51 -6.90 25.21
C LEU A 19 -34.00 -7.13 25.31
N LEU A 20 -33.59 -8.40 25.36
CA LEU A 20 -32.20 -8.84 25.32
C LEU A 20 -32.07 -10.11 24.47
N LEU A 21 -30.94 -10.20 23.74
CA LEU A 21 -30.52 -11.29 22.85
C LEU A 21 -31.38 -11.45 21.56
N GLY A 22 -30.72 -11.45 20.40
CA GLY A 22 -31.37 -11.65 19.09
C GLY A 22 -31.15 -10.56 18.03
N GLY A 23 -30.28 -9.56 18.28
CA GLY A 23 -29.91 -8.56 17.28
C GLY A 23 -28.86 -9.05 16.27
N CYS A 24 -28.96 -8.54 15.03
CA CYS A 24 -27.92 -8.56 13.97
C CYS A 24 -27.53 -9.93 13.36
N SER A 25 -28.32 -10.45 12.40
CA SER A 25 -27.87 -11.52 11.49
C SER A 25 -28.64 -11.68 10.15
N LEU A 26 -29.34 -10.64 9.65
CA LEU A 26 -30.20 -10.75 8.43
C LEU A 26 -29.98 -9.68 7.34
N PHE A 27 -28.87 -8.94 7.39
CA PHE A 27 -28.33 -8.18 6.25
C PHE A 27 -26.97 -8.76 5.86
N ASP A 28 -26.94 -10.02 5.42
CA ASP A 28 -25.67 -10.72 5.17
C ASP A 28 -25.19 -10.56 3.71
N ARG A 29 -23.97 -10.02 3.57
CA ARG A 29 -23.03 -10.10 2.43
C ARG A 29 -23.60 -9.96 1.00
N GLY A 30 -23.58 -8.72 0.49
CA GLY A 30 -23.68 -8.39 -0.93
C GLY A 30 -22.54 -7.46 -1.40
N HIS A 31 -21.39 -8.02 -1.75
CA HIS A 31 -20.25 -7.41 -2.45
C HIS A 31 -19.71 -6.03 -2.01
N ARG A 32 -18.62 -6.05 -1.24
CA ARG A 32 -17.46 -5.17 -1.44
C ARG A 32 -16.16 -5.97 -1.28
N SER A 33 -15.83 -6.75 -2.31
CA SER A 33 -14.59 -7.54 -2.35
C SER A 33 -13.40 -6.67 -2.75
N SER A 34 -12.85 -5.92 -1.80
CA SER A 34 -11.46 -5.46 -1.91
C SER A 34 -10.52 -6.68 -1.79
N PRO A 35 -9.41 -6.75 -2.55
CA PRO A 35 -8.45 -7.84 -2.40
C PRO A 35 -7.92 -7.88 -0.98
N THR A 36 -7.98 -9.06 -0.36
CA THR A 36 -7.59 -9.25 1.05
C THR A 36 -6.13 -9.66 1.15
N ALA A 37 -5.46 -9.27 2.25
CA ALA A 37 -4.05 -9.57 2.45
C ALA A 37 -3.76 -11.09 2.49
N PRO A 38 -2.57 -11.55 2.05
CA PRO A 38 -2.21 -12.96 2.08
C PRO A 38 -2.26 -13.54 3.49
N GLY A 39 -2.98 -14.65 3.66
CA GLY A 39 -3.09 -15.35 4.96
C GLY A 39 -4.33 -16.23 5.11
N ASN A 40 -5.38 -15.98 4.33
CA ASN A 40 -6.58 -16.83 4.24
C ASN A 40 -7.21 -16.77 2.84
N LEU A 41 -8.13 -17.71 2.59
CA LEU A 41 -9.10 -17.82 1.48
C LEU A 41 -8.61 -18.44 0.16
N GLU A 42 -9.59 -19.04 -0.52
CA GLU A 42 -9.49 -19.78 -1.78
C GLU A 42 -9.54 -18.83 -3.00
N GLN A 43 -9.37 -19.38 -4.22
CA GLN A 43 -9.24 -18.63 -5.49
C GLN A 43 -10.37 -17.61 -5.79
N LEU A 44 -11.51 -17.70 -5.11
CA LEU A 44 -12.68 -16.82 -5.30
C LEU A 44 -12.51 -15.39 -4.74
N ALA A 45 -11.51 -15.14 -3.89
CA ALA A 45 -11.40 -13.88 -3.14
C ALA A 45 -10.93 -12.65 -3.95
N ASN A 46 -10.38 -12.85 -5.16
CA ASN A 46 -9.46 -11.91 -5.80
C ASN A 46 -9.95 -11.27 -7.12
N PHE A 47 -11.25 -11.26 -7.41
CA PHE A 47 -11.80 -10.75 -8.67
C PHE A 47 -12.59 -9.45 -8.51
N ALA A 48 -12.27 -8.44 -9.34
CA ALA A 48 -13.02 -7.18 -9.44
C ALA A 48 -13.36 -6.86 -10.90
N VAL A 49 -14.54 -6.27 -11.14
CA VAL A 49 -14.97 -5.81 -12.47
C VAL A 49 -15.36 -4.34 -12.38
N SER A 50 -14.84 -3.55 -13.32
CA SER A 50 -15.10 -2.12 -13.45
C SER A 50 -15.49 -1.78 -14.90
N ARG A 51 -15.92 -0.54 -15.14
CA ARG A 51 -16.35 -0.12 -16.48
C ARG A 51 -15.15 -0.04 -17.43
N GLY A 52 -15.21 -0.75 -18.55
CA GLY A 52 -14.18 -0.68 -19.59
C GLY A 52 -14.29 0.63 -20.38
N THR A 53 -13.14 1.21 -20.72
CA THR A 53 -13.06 2.48 -21.46
C THR A 53 -12.39 2.35 -22.83
N SER A 54 -11.76 1.21 -23.12
CA SER A 54 -11.14 0.94 -24.44
C SER A 54 -12.02 0.04 -25.31
N ASP A 55 -11.95 0.30 -26.60
CA ASP A 55 -12.54 -0.47 -27.71
C ASP A 55 -11.63 -1.61 -28.18
N GLN A 56 -10.47 -1.82 -27.53
CA GLN A 56 -9.49 -2.86 -27.86
C GLN A 56 -9.36 -3.89 -26.74
N PHE A 57 -8.93 -5.11 -27.10
CA PHE A 57 -8.49 -6.08 -26.11
C PHE A 57 -7.09 -5.67 -25.62
N GLU A 58 -7.00 -5.33 -24.34
CA GLU A 58 -5.77 -4.85 -23.70
C GLU A 58 -5.49 -5.67 -22.44
N VAL A 59 -4.21 -5.91 -22.17
CA VAL A 59 -3.72 -6.71 -21.05
C VAL A 59 -2.64 -5.94 -20.32
N ASP A 60 -2.83 -5.72 -19.01
CA ASP A 60 -1.85 -5.11 -18.12
C ASP A 60 -1.40 -6.15 -17.08
N THR A 61 -0.11 -6.50 -17.16
CA THR A 61 0.61 -7.40 -16.24
C THR A 61 1.63 -6.65 -15.37
N SER A 62 1.64 -5.31 -15.40
CA SER A 62 2.65 -4.49 -14.71
C SER A 62 2.46 -4.43 -13.19
N ALA A 63 1.27 -4.78 -12.70
CA ALA A 63 0.95 -4.83 -11.28
C ALA A 63 1.31 -6.21 -10.69
N ALA A 64 2.28 -6.24 -9.78
CA ALA A 64 2.65 -7.47 -9.07
C ALA A 64 1.44 -8.10 -8.36
N GLY A 65 1.22 -9.40 -8.60
CA GLY A 65 0.08 -10.13 -8.05
C GLY A 65 -1.29 -9.82 -8.69
N VAL A 66 -1.36 -9.04 -9.78
CA VAL A 66 -2.63 -8.68 -10.44
C VAL A 66 -2.50 -8.68 -11.97
N LEU A 67 -3.41 -9.38 -12.65
CA LEU A 67 -3.64 -9.31 -14.09
C LEU A 67 -4.87 -8.44 -14.38
N ARG A 68 -4.74 -7.41 -15.24
CA ARG A 68 -5.86 -6.61 -15.73
C ARG A 68 -6.14 -6.88 -17.20
N VAL A 69 -7.42 -6.91 -17.56
CA VAL A 69 -7.90 -7.28 -18.90
C VAL A 69 -9.09 -6.40 -19.31
N ASN A 70 -8.95 -5.64 -20.40
CA ASN A 70 -10.08 -4.90 -20.99
C ASN A 70 -10.84 -5.76 -22.01
N ILE A 71 -12.16 -5.87 -21.82
CA ILE A 71 -13.10 -6.53 -22.72
C ILE A 71 -13.72 -5.46 -23.63
N PRO A 72 -13.47 -5.50 -24.96
CA PRO A 72 -13.76 -4.37 -25.87
C PRO A 72 -15.24 -4.18 -26.24
N SER A 73 -16.09 -5.18 -26.00
CA SER A 73 -17.50 -5.16 -26.41
C SER A 73 -18.33 -6.19 -25.65
N ALA A 74 -19.66 -6.08 -25.75
CA ALA A 74 -20.57 -7.14 -25.34
C ALA A 74 -20.35 -8.43 -26.15
N GLY A 75 -20.49 -9.59 -25.52
CA GLY A 75 -20.29 -10.89 -26.17
C GLY A 75 -19.98 -12.04 -25.22
N ASP A 76 -19.90 -13.25 -25.78
CA ASP A 76 -19.54 -14.50 -25.10
C ASP A 76 -18.06 -14.82 -25.37
N TYR A 77 -17.25 -14.95 -24.30
CA TYR A 77 -15.80 -15.08 -24.41
C TYR A 77 -15.21 -16.18 -23.51
N LEU A 78 -14.14 -16.80 -24.02
CA LEU A 78 -13.14 -17.52 -23.24
C LEU A 78 -11.93 -16.60 -23.05
N LEU A 79 -11.59 -16.30 -21.81
CA LEU A 79 -10.36 -15.61 -21.41
C LEU A 79 -9.36 -16.66 -20.92
N THR A 80 -8.27 -16.85 -21.65
CA THR A 80 -7.17 -17.74 -21.29
C THR A 80 -5.96 -16.91 -20.91
N TYR A 81 -5.36 -17.14 -19.73
CA TYR A 81 -4.16 -16.45 -19.27
C TYR A 81 -3.11 -17.41 -18.71
N THR A 82 -1.84 -17.03 -18.76
CA THR A 82 -0.72 -17.81 -18.22
C THR A 82 -0.03 -17.08 -17.08
N THR A 83 0.39 -17.84 -16.08
CA THR A 83 1.26 -17.41 -14.99
C THR A 83 2.53 -18.26 -14.97
N THR A 84 3.51 -17.88 -14.14
CA THR A 84 4.69 -18.72 -13.82
C THR A 84 4.35 -20.13 -13.33
N SER A 85 3.14 -20.34 -12.78
CA SER A 85 2.71 -21.63 -12.22
C SER A 85 1.77 -22.44 -13.13
N GLY A 86 1.24 -21.88 -14.23
CA GLY A 86 0.35 -22.62 -15.12
C GLY A 86 -0.47 -21.79 -16.11
N ALA A 87 -1.42 -22.45 -16.77
CA ALA A 87 -2.35 -21.85 -17.72
C ALA A 87 -3.80 -21.99 -17.21
N TRP A 88 -4.54 -20.89 -17.27
CA TRP A 88 -5.83 -20.71 -16.61
C TRP A 88 -6.88 -20.25 -17.62
N ASN A 89 -8.15 -20.57 -17.38
CA ASN A 89 -9.27 -20.31 -18.29
C ASN A 89 -10.48 -19.80 -17.52
N ILE A 90 -11.16 -18.79 -18.06
CA ILE A 90 -12.38 -18.18 -17.51
C ILE A 90 -13.38 -18.02 -18.65
N VAL A 91 -14.60 -18.51 -18.47
CA VAL A 91 -15.71 -18.28 -19.41
C VAL A 91 -16.59 -17.15 -18.88
N LEU A 92 -16.85 -16.15 -19.73
CA LEU A 92 -17.59 -14.95 -19.34
C LEU A 92 -18.51 -14.44 -20.46
N ARG A 93 -19.59 -13.78 -20.07
CA ARG A 93 -20.47 -12.97 -20.91
C ARG A 93 -20.34 -11.51 -20.50
N ALA A 94 -19.95 -10.65 -21.43
CA ALA A 94 -19.98 -9.20 -21.25
C ALA A 94 -21.28 -8.63 -21.85
N SER A 95 -21.89 -7.67 -21.15
CA SER A 95 -23.08 -6.93 -21.60
C SER A 95 -22.77 -5.52 -22.11
N ASP A 96 -21.59 -4.99 -21.74
CA ASP A 96 -20.96 -3.75 -22.21
C ASP A 96 -19.44 -3.89 -21.96
N LYS A 97 -18.64 -2.89 -22.36
CA LYS A 97 -17.20 -2.81 -22.10
C LYS A 97 -16.88 -2.95 -20.62
N ALA A 98 -15.90 -3.79 -20.30
CA ALA A 98 -15.53 -4.11 -18.91
C ALA A 98 -14.01 -4.19 -18.74
N LEU A 99 -13.49 -3.59 -17.66
CA LEU A 99 -12.13 -3.81 -17.20
C LEU A 99 -12.17 -4.81 -16.04
N ILE A 100 -11.69 -6.02 -16.29
CA ILE A 100 -11.59 -7.12 -15.33
C ILE A 100 -10.23 -7.06 -14.65
N THR A 101 -10.21 -7.21 -13.33
CA THR A 101 -9.01 -7.26 -12.50
C THR A 101 -8.99 -8.61 -11.78
N ILE A 102 -7.90 -9.36 -11.95
CA ILE A 102 -7.70 -10.75 -11.53
C ILE A 102 -6.48 -10.79 -10.60
N GLY A 103 -6.69 -10.91 -9.30
CA GLY A 103 -5.61 -11.17 -8.36
C GLY A 103 -5.06 -12.58 -8.53
N LEU A 104 -3.73 -12.71 -8.56
CA LEU A 104 -2.99 -13.94 -8.79
C LEU A 104 -2.72 -14.67 -7.46
N MET A 105 -2.19 -15.89 -7.53
CA MET A 105 -1.71 -16.60 -6.34
C MET A 105 -0.37 -15.99 -5.84
N PRO A 106 -0.01 -16.11 -4.55
CA PRO A 106 1.28 -15.64 -4.07
C PRO A 106 2.45 -16.33 -4.78
N GLY A 107 3.25 -15.57 -5.54
CA GLY A 107 4.35 -16.08 -6.37
C GLY A 107 3.99 -16.29 -7.85
N ASP A 108 2.72 -16.20 -8.24
CA ASP A 108 2.29 -16.22 -9.63
C ASP A 108 2.52 -14.84 -10.28
N ILE A 109 3.37 -14.82 -11.32
CA ILE A 109 3.56 -13.66 -12.20
C ILE A 109 2.79 -13.92 -13.49
N ALA A 110 1.85 -13.05 -13.86
CA ALA A 110 1.12 -13.16 -15.12
C ALA A 110 2.04 -12.86 -16.32
N GLN A 111 2.04 -13.76 -17.29
CA GLN A 111 2.94 -13.71 -18.45
C GLN A 111 2.23 -13.24 -19.72
N ASN A 112 1.00 -13.70 -19.95
CA ASN A 112 0.20 -13.37 -21.13
C ASN A 112 -1.29 -13.62 -20.88
N ALA A 113 -2.17 -12.97 -21.65
CA ALA A 113 -3.60 -13.28 -21.70
C ALA A 113 -4.16 -13.13 -23.13
N SER A 114 -5.20 -13.90 -23.44
CA SER A 114 -5.85 -13.93 -24.75
C SER A 114 -7.37 -14.11 -24.59
N LEU A 115 -8.13 -13.46 -25.47
CA LEU A 115 -9.60 -13.50 -25.45
C LEU A 115 -10.12 -14.09 -26.76
N GLN A 116 -10.94 -15.13 -26.66
CA GLN A 116 -11.52 -15.83 -27.80
C GLN A 116 -13.05 -15.73 -27.73
N GLN A 117 -13.66 -15.13 -28.75
CA GLN A 117 -15.13 -15.05 -28.84
C GLN A 117 -15.70 -16.41 -29.27
N GLY A 118 -16.86 -16.78 -28.71
CA GLY A 118 -17.50 -18.07 -28.98
C GLY A 118 -18.97 -18.05 -28.56
N THR A 119 -19.43 -19.12 -27.91
CA THR A 119 -20.82 -19.21 -27.44
C THR A 119 -20.90 -20.01 -26.15
N ILE A 120 -21.53 -19.44 -25.13
CA ILE A 120 -21.90 -20.14 -23.89
C ILE A 120 -23.10 -21.03 -24.20
N ARG A 121 -23.01 -22.30 -23.80
CA ARG A 121 -23.98 -23.33 -24.18
C ARG A 121 -25.34 -23.11 -23.54
N SER A 122 -26.39 -23.46 -24.28
CA SER A 122 -27.76 -23.48 -23.77
C SER A 122 -27.86 -24.37 -22.53
N GLY A 123 -28.33 -23.81 -21.42
CA GLY A 123 -28.43 -24.52 -20.13
C GLY A 123 -27.19 -24.40 -19.22
N ALA A 124 -26.13 -23.69 -19.63
CA ALA A 124 -25.04 -23.35 -18.71
C ALA A 124 -25.52 -22.35 -17.65
N THR A 125 -25.27 -22.66 -16.37
CA THR A 125 -25.64 -21.81 -15.22
C THR A 125 -24.53 -20.78 -14.96
N PRO A 126 -24.86 -19.49 -14.73
CA PRO A 126 -23.92 -18.52 -14.20
C PRO A 126 -23.33 -18.95 -12.85
N VAL A 127 -22.03 -18.78 -12.67
CA VAL A 127 -21.33 -19.04 -11.39
C VAL A 127 -21.19 -17.75 -10.57
N SER A 128 -21.11 -16.59 -11.23
CA SER A 128 -21.11 -15.26 -10.58
C SER A 128 -21.48 -14.14 -11.57
N GLN A 129 -21.79 -12.95 -11.07
CA GLN A 129 -21.96 -11.75 -11.88
C GLN A 129 -21.40 -10.52 -11.14
N SER A 130 -20.66 -9.67 -11.85
CA SER A 130 -20.11 -8.42 -11.32
C SER A 130 -20.11 -7.34 -12.40
N GLY A 131 -20.80 -6.22 -12.14
CA GLY A 131 -20.97 -5.14 -13.10
C GLY A 131 -21.54 -5.61 -14.44
N ALA A 132 -20.83 -5.31 -15.52
CA ALA A 132 -21.22 -5.68 -16.89
C ALA A 132 -20.86 -7.14 -17.28
N VAL A 133 -20.28 -7.95 -16.38
CA VAL A 133 -19.76 -9.29 -16.69
C VAL A 133 -20.44 -10.39 -15.85
N THR A 134 -20.93 -11.43 -16.51
CA THR A 134 -21.44 -12.67 -15.91
C THR A 134 -20.45 -13.80 -16.18
N PHE A 135 -19.96 -14.47 -15.14
CA PHE A 135 -18.99 -15.57 -15.22
C PHE A 135 -19.70 -16.93 -15.23
N TYR A 136 -19.20 -17.85 -16.05
CA TYR A 136 -19.72 -19.21 -16.23
C TYR A 136 -18.65 -20.30 -15.97
N SER A 137 -17.39 -19.93 -15.77
CA SER A 137 -16.35 -20.81 -15.21
C SER A 137 -15.22 -19.99 -14.56
N TRP A 138 -14.53 -20.60 -13.60
CA TRP A 138 -13.36 -20.05 -12.89
C TRP A 138 -12.03 -20.65 -13.38
N PRO A 139 -10.87 -20.07 -12.99
CA PRO A 139 -9.55 -20.64 -13.27
C PRO A 139 -9.41 -22.11 -12.86
N GLY A 140 -9.29 -23.00 -13.84
CA GLY A 140 -9.12 -24.44 -13.63
C GLY A 140 -10.40 -25.27 -13.80
N ASP A 141 -11.57 -24.63 -13.92
CA ASP A 141 -12.81 -25.34 -14.28
C ASP A 141 -12.71 -25.99 -15.67
N PRO A 142 -13.45 -27.09 -15.91
CA PRO A 142 -13.53 -27.73 -17.22
C PRO A 142 -14.42 -26.91 -18.17
N TRP A 143 -13.92 -25.75 -18.62
CA TRP A 143 -14.64 -24.76 -19.44
C TRP A 143 -15.27 -25.32 -20.72
N GLN A 144 -14.73 -26.42 -21.25
CA GLN A 144 -15.27 -27.16 -22.40
C GLN A 144 -16.61 -27.85 -22.12
N THR A 145 -17.12 -27.78 -20.89
CA THR A 145 -18.50 -28.19 -20.53
C THR A 145 -19.52 -27.09 -20.80
N VAL A 146 -19.17 -25.82 -20.57
CA VAL A 146 -20.07 -24.65 -20.62
C VAL A 146 -19.89 -23.78 -21.86
N PHE A 147 -18.77 -23.88 -22.59
CA PHE A 147 -18.45 -23.02 -23.74
C PHE A 147 -18.15 -23.81 -25.01
N THR A 148 -18.35 -23.16 -26.16
CA THR A 148 -18.00 -23.68 -27.49
C THR A 148 -17.26 -22.61 -28.28
N LEU A 149 -16.05 -22.94 -28.75
CA LEU A 149 -15.29 -22.11 -29.68
C LEU A 149 -15.77 -22.28 -31.13
N PRO A 150 -15.66 -21.25 -31.99
CA PRO A 150 -15.93 -21.38 -33.42
C PRO A 150 -15.11 -22.51 -34.04
N GLY A 151 -15.77 -23.48 -34.67
CA GLY A 151 -15.12 -24.65 -35.28
C GLY A 151 -14.79 -25.83 -34.34
N GLY A 152 -14.89 -25.67 -33.02
CA GLY A 152 -14.95 -26.79 -32.06
C GLY A 152 -13.65 -27.58 -31.78
N VAL A 153 -12.47 -26.95 -31.84
CA VAL A 153 -11.17 -27.61 -31.60
C VAL A 153 -10.49 -27.08 -30.31
N PRO A 154 -9.91 -27.93 -29.44
CA PRO A 154 -9.14 -27.50 -28.26
C PRO A 154 -7.66 -27.22 -28.58
N VAL A 155 -6.99 -26.43 -27.74
CA VAL A 155 -5.58 -26.02 -27.90
C VAL A 155 -4.77 -26.23 -26.61
N SER A 156 -3.48 -26.54 -26.75
CA SER A 156 -2.52 -26.77 -25.64
C SER A 156 -1.65 -25.53 -25.36
N PRO A 157 -1.11 -25.36 -24.13
CA PRO A 157 -0.31 -24.19 -23.75
C PRO A 157 1.13 -24.22 -24.32
N PRO A 158 1.78 -23.04 -24.47
CA PRO A 158 3.17 -22.92 -24.94
C PRO A 158 4.20 -23.16 -23.82
N SER A 159 5.47 -23.40 -24.21
CA SER A 159 6.59 -23.68 -23.30
C SER A 159 7.54 -22.48 -23.09
N SER A 160 8.30 -22.52 -22.00
CA SER A 160 9.15 -21.42 -21.49
C SER A 160 10.65 -21.63 -21.75
N SER A 161 11.39 -20.54 -21.97
CA SER A 161 12.85 -20.49 -21.82
C SER A 161 13.34 -19.07 -21.52
N PRO A 162 14.21 -18.84 -20.50
CA PRO A 162 14.73 -17.51 -20.16
C PRO A 162 16.08 -17.19 -20.83
N ALA A 163 16.36 -15.91 -21.04
CA ALA A 163 17.65 -15.39 -21.49
C ALA A 163 18.48 -14.82 -20.32
N PRO A 164 19.84 -14.77 -20.40
CA PRO A 164 20.69 -14.38 -19.28
C PRO A 164 20.81 -12.86 -19.07
N VAL A 165 21.11 -12.46 -17.83
CA VAL A 165 21.33 -11.06 -17.39
C VAL A 165 22.84 -10.83 -17.13
N ALA A 166 23.32 -9.62 -17.44
CA ALA A 166 24.74 -9.26 -17.35
C ALA A 166 25.17 -8.68 -15.99
N THR A 167 26.46 -8.79 -15.67
CA THR A 167 27.10 -8.25 -14.46
C THR A 167 27.65 -6.83 -14.68
N ILE A 168 27.60 -5.99 -13.62
CA ILE A 168 28.15 -4.63 -13.60
C ILE A 168 29.34 -4.56 -12.62
N PRO A 169 30.53 -4.07 -13.02
CA PRO A 169 31.67 -3.90 -12.10
C PRO A 169 31.55 -2.64 -11.23
N GLY A 170 32.04 -2.69 -9.98
CA GLY A 170 32.27 -1.48 -9.17
C GLY A 170 32.03 -1.57 -7.66
N ALA A 171 31.52 -2.69 -7.13
CA ALA A 171 31.16 -2.80 -5.71
C ALA A 171 32.36 -2.86 -4.76
N SER A 172 32.24 -2.17 -3.60
CA SER A 172 33.25 -2.17 -2.53
C SER A 172 33.04 -3.35 -1.56
N THR A 173 34.01 -4.28 -1.50
CA THR A 173 33.97 -5.46 -0.61
C THR A 173 34.31 -5.10 0.83
N VAL A 174 33.50 -5.58 1.78
CA VAL A 174 33.66 -5.38 3.23
C VAL A 174 34.48 -6.52 3.85
N GLN A 175 35.24 -6.24 4.92
CA GLN A 175 35.86 -7.27 5.76
C GLN A 175 34.92 -7.65 6.92
N TYR A 176 34.64 -8.93 7.10
CA TYR A 176 33.71 -9.46 8.10
C TYR A 176 34.11 -10.89 8.51
N THR A 177 33.48 -11.44 9.54
CA THR A 177 33.74 -12.79 10.05
C THR A 177 32.49 -13.66 9.93
N ILE A 178 32.69 -14.94 9.57
CA ILE A 178 31.66 -15.99 9.57
C ILE A 178 31.96 -17.01 10.68
N ARG A 179 30.92 -17.51 11.36
CA ARG A 179 30.99 -18.75 12.15
C ARG A 179 29.93 -19.73 11.65
N GLU A 180 30.34 -20.92 11.23
CA GLU A 180 29.39 -21.95 10.78
C GLU A 180 28.81 -22.74 11.96
N GLY A 181 27.52 -23.05 11.89
CA GLY A 181 26.76 -23.87 12.84
C GLY A 181 26.04 -25.03 12.15
N ARG A 182 25.33 -25.85 12.92
CA ARG A 182 24.49 -26.91 12.33
C ARG A 182 23.22 -26.31 11.75
N GLY A 183 23.12 -26.27 10.43
CA GLY A 183 21.95 -25.74 9.70
C GLY A 183 21.83 -24.21 9.76
N SER A 184 22.91 -23.51 10.07
CA SER A 184 22.96 -22.04 10.14
C SER A 184 24.39 -21.52 10.05
N PHE A 185 24.55 -20.22 9.81
CA PHE A 185 25.84 -19.53 9.98
C PHE A 185 25.63 -18.12 10.54
N ASP A 186 26.54 -17.67 11.40
CA ASP A 186 26.58 -16.30 11.92
C ASP A 186 27.42 -15.41 11.00
N VAL A 187 26.96 -14.17 10.83
CA VAL A 187 27.72 -13.07 10.21
C VAL A 187 27.95 -11.98 11.25
N ASP A 188 29.21 -11.65 11.54
CA ASP A 188 29.55 -10.49 12.37
C ASP A 188 29.64 -9.22 11.49
N ILE A 189 28.70 -8.30 11.73
CA ILE A 189 28.56 -7.00 11.07
C ILE A 189 29.37 -5.97 11.87
N PRO A 190 30.50 -5.45 11.34
CA PRO A 190 31.48 -4.72 12.14
C PRO A 190 31.08 -3.28 12.47
N LEU A 191 30.20 -2.66 11.67
CA LEU A 191 29.84 -1.24 11.73
C LEU A 191 28.36 -1.04 11.35
N PRO A 192 27.74 0.11 11.72
CA PRO A 192 26.46 0.53 11.15
C PRO A 192 26.56 0.79 9.65
N GLY A 193 25.48 0.52 8.91
CA GLY A 193 25.40 0.79 7.47
C GLY A 193 24.37 -0.06 6.74
N ASP A 194 24.28 0.18 5.43
CA ASP A 194 23.46 -0.59 4.50
C ASP A 194 24.33 -1.62 3.75
N TYR A 195 23.89 -2.88 3.78
CA TYR A 195 24.68 -4.01 3.31
C TYR A 195 23.86 -4.94 2.40
N ARG A 196 24.55 -5.54 1.43
CA ARG A 196 24.13 -6.74 0.72
C ARG A 196 25.08 -7.87 1.10
N LEU A 197 24.54 -8.93 1.67
CA LEU A 197 25.23 -10.21 1.83
C LEU A 197 24.74 -11.16 0.73
N THR A 198 25.65 -11.59 -0.13
CA THR A 198 25.46 -12.70 -1.04
C THR A 198 26.02 -13.97 -0.39
N TYR A 199 25.29 -15.08 -0.40
CA TYR A 199 25.79 -16.38 0.08
C TYR A 199 25.44 -17.50 -0.89
N ALA A 200 26.38 -18.43 -1.07
CA ALA A 200 26.25 -19.57 -1.96
C ALA A 200 26.13 -20.87 -1.16
N THR A 201 25.27 -21.77 -1.61
CA THR A 201 25.09 -23.13 -1.08
C THR A 201 25.14 -24.15 -2.21
N ASN A 202 25.10 -25.43 -1.85
CA ASN A 202 24.93 -26.55 -2.79
C ASN A 202 23.64 -26.51 -3.63
N VAL A 203 22.66 -25.67 -3.32
CA VAL A 203 21.39 -25.56 -4.08
C VAL A 203 21.23 -24.23 -4.84
N GLY A 204 22.04 -23.21 -4.56
CA GLY A 204 21.92 -21.92 -5.25
C GLY A 204 22.79 -20.80 -4.67
N THR A 205 22.66 -19.60 -5.24
CA THR A 205 23.21 -18.37 -4.69
C THR A 205 22.07 -17.44 -4.31
N PHE A 206 22.18 -16.82 -3.14
CA PHE A 206 21.13 -16.10 -2.44
C PHE A 206 21.63 -14.72 -2.01
N ASP A 207 20.71 -13.77 -1.92
CA ASP A 207 21.00 -12.39 -1.54
C ASP A 207 20.11 -11.94 -0.38
N LEU A 208 20.73 -11.25 0.59
CA LEU A 208 20.10 -10.65 1.76
C LEU A 208 20.55 -9.19 1.86
N VAL A 209 19.61 -8.26 1.75
CA VAL A 209 19.82 -6.81 1.86
C VAL A 209 19.28 -6.33 3.20
N PHE A 210 20.11 -5.66 3.98
CA PHE A 210 19.76 -5.22 5.34
C PHE A 210 20.45 -3.92 5.75
N ARG A 211 19.82 -3.19 6.67
CA ARG A 211 20.38 -2.03 7.39
C ARG A 211 20.75 -2.47 8.81
N ALA A 212 21.97 -2.14 9.23
CA ALA A 212 22.44 -2.28 10.61
C ALA A 212 22.60 -0.89 11.25
N THR A 213 22.00 -0.67 12.42
CA THR A 213 22.08 0.61 13.16
C THR A 213 23.21 0.63 14.20
N ALA A 214 23.77 -0.54 14.51
CA ALA A 214 24.91 -0.76 15.40
C ALA A 214 25.77 -1.91 14.84
N ASN A 215 26.92 -2.18 15.46
CA ASN A 215 27.57 -3.47 15.28
C ASN A 215 26.66 -4.60 15.78
N ALA A 216 26.64 -5.75 15.08
CA ALA A 216 25.69 -6.82 15.33
C ALA A 216 26.21 -8.17 14.85
N THR A 217 25.67 -9.25 15.40
CA THR A 217 25.79 -10.60 14.82
C THR A 217 24.43 -11.00 14.26
N MET A 218 24.40 -11.53 13.04
CA MET A 218 23.19 -12.00 12.37
C MET A 218 23.31 -13.48 12.02
N SER A 219 22.48 -14.32 12.65
CA SER A 219 22.42 -15.76 12.38
C SER A 219 21.44 -16.06 11.25
N ILE A 220 21.92 -16.68 10.18
CA ILE A 220 21.13 -17.06 9.00
C ILE A 220 20.91 -18.57 9.02
N ALA A 221 19.65 -18.99 8.97
CA ALA A 221 19.28 -20.40 8.87
C ALA A 221 19.41 -20.93 7.44
N LEU A 222 19.81 -22.19 7.31
CA LEU A 222 19.85 -22.95 6.05
C LEU A 222 18.74 -24.00 6.04
N LEU A 223 18.28 -24.43 4.87
CA LEU A 223 17.29 -25.51 4.77
C LEU A 223 17.93 -26.87 5.09
N SER A 224 17.11 -27.86 5.42
CA SER A 224 17.60 -29.20 5.78
C SER A 224 18.20 -29.91 4.55
N GLY A 225 19.53 -30.02 4.52
CA GLY A 225 20.30 -30.54 3.39
C GLY A 225 21.13 -29.47 2.65
N ASP A 226 20.95 -28.19 3.00
CA ASP A 226 21.78 -27.11 2.51
C ASP A 226 23.09 -27.00 3.30
N ALA A 227 24.18 -26.72 2.59
CA ALA A 227 25.51 -26.47 3.13
C ALA A 227 26.09 -25.21 2.50
N LEU A 228 26.67 -24.34 3.33
CA LEU A 228 27.34 -23.11 2.88
C LEU A 228 28.57 -23.47 2.03
N GLN A 229 28.79 -22.74 0.95
CA GLN A 229 29.93 -22.89 0.05
C GLN A 229 30.75 -21.60 -0.11
N GLY A 230 30.17 -20.45 0.24
CA GLY A 230 30.87 -19.16 0.25
C GLY A 230 29.95 -18.00 0.61
N THR A 231 30.55 -16.86 0.95
CA THR A 231 29.83 -15.59 1.19
C THR A 231 30.59 -14.43 0.54
N SER A 232 29.88 -13.33 0.29
CA SER A 232 30.46 -12.02 -0.03
C SER A 232 29.58 -10.93 0.57
N MET A 233 30.16 -9.90 1.18
CA MET A 233 29.40 -8.76 1.72
C MET A 233 29.87 -7.45 1.11
N GLN A 234 28.92 -6.66 0.63
CA GLN A 234 29.10 -5.36 -0.02
C GLN A 234 28.40 -4.28 0.80
N GLN A 235 29.02 -3.12 0.95
CA GLN A 235 28.38 -1.93 1.53
C GLN A 235 27.82 -1.04 0.41
N GLY A 236 26.74 -0.33 0.69
CA GLY A 236 26.06 0.51 -0.30
C GLY A 236 24.98 1.39 0.32
N THR A 237 23.84 1.49 -0.35
CA THR A 237 22.70 2.29 0.10
C THR A 237 21.39 1.59 -0.23
N ILE A 238 20.52 1.46 0.77
CA ILE A 238 19.15 0.98 0.59
C ILE A 238 18.27 2.15 0.13
N ILE A 239 17.78 2.04 -1.11
CA ILE A 239 16.99 3.07 -1.79
C ILE A 239 15.47 2.92 -1.57
N VAL A 240 15.03 1.77 -1.05
CA VAL A 240 13.64 1.52 -0.66
C VAL A 240 13.55 1.37 0.86
N ASN A 241 13.17 2.45 1.56
CA ASN A 241 13.07 2.49 3.02
C ASN A 241 11.75 1.94 3.60
N THR A 242 10.82 1.51 2.74
CA THR A 242 9.50 0.96 3.12
C THR A 242 9.47 -0.57 3.01
N GLY A 243 8.76 -1.24 3.92
CA GLY A 243 8.59 -2.71 3.88
C GLY A 243 9.70 -3.52 4.56
N GLY A 244 10.67 -2.86 5.20
CA GLY A 244 11.71 -3.53 5.97
C GLY A 244 11.16 -4.33 7.16
N VAL A 245 11.63 -5.57 7.31
CA VAL A 245 11.27 -6.50 8.39
C VAL A 245 12.37 -6.48 9.47
N PRO A 246 12.06 -6.16 10.74
CA PRO A 246 13.03 -6.22 11.82
C PRO A 246 13.54 -7.66 12.02
N PHE A 247 14.84 -7.86 11.92
CA PHE A 247 15.53 -9.13 12.19
C PHE A 247 16.05 -9.16 13.64
N SER A 248 16.43 -8.00 14.17
CA SER A 248 16.76 -7.77 15.58
C SER A 248 16.41 -6.32 15.97
N SER A 249 16.75 -5.90 17.19
CA SER A 249 16.69 -4.49 17.60
C SER A 249 17.69 -3.59 16.88
N THR A 250 18.69 -4.15 16.19
CA THR A 250 19.75 -3.41 15.49
C THR A 250 19.84 -3.69 13.99
N VAL A 251 19.14 -4.71 13.48
CA VAL A 251 19.17 -5.14 12.07
C VAL A 251 17.76 -5.23 11.50
N THR A 252 17.54 -4.61 10.34
CA THR A 252 16.28 -4.69 9.57
C THR A 252 16.59 -5.15 8.14
N ALA A 253 15.93 -6.21 7.68
CA ALA A 253 16.09 -6.75 6.33
C ALA A 253 15.06 -6.14 5.36
N PHE A 254 15.46 -5.83 4.13
CA PHE A 254 14.62 -5.17 3.10
C PHE A 254 14.48 -6.00 1.82
N ALA A 255 15.42 -6.92 1.54
CA ALA A 255 15.24 -8.00 0.57
C ALA A 255 15.95 -9.28 1.07
N TRP A 256 15.44 -10.45 0.74
CA TRP A 256 15.93 -11.77 1.15
C TRP A 256 15.39 -12.84 0.16
N PRO A 257 15.81 -14.11 0.22
CA PRO A 257 15.24 -15.15 -0.66
C PRO A 257 13.73 -15.30 -0.46
N GLY A 258 12.94 -14.88 -1.45
CA GLY A 258 11.47 -14.84 -1.38
C GLY A 258 10.86 -13.50 -0.92
N SER A 259 11.63 -12.41 -0.79
CA SER A 259 11.06 -11.06 -0.63
C SER A 259 10.34 -10.58 -1.90
N PRO A 260 9.33 -9.70 -1.79
CA PRO A 260 8.63 -9.13 -2.94
C PRO A 260 9.44 -8.09 -3.73
N LEU A 261 10.63 -7.73 -3.25
CA LEU A 261 11.57 -6.81 -3.89
C LEU A 261 12.88 -7.57 -4.19
N ALA A 262 13.48 -7.35 -5.35
CA ALA A 262 14.79 -7.89 -5.71
C ALA A 262 15.93 -7.03 -5.15
N TRP A 263 17.10 -7.63 -4.89
CA TRP A 263 18.21 -6.90 -4.26
C TRP A 263 18.65 -5.65 -5.04
N ASN A 264 18.58 -5.68 -6.37
CA ASN A 264 18.96 -4.57 -7.26
C ASN A 264 17.91 -3.46 -7.35
N GLU A 265 16.70 -3.70 -6.84
CA GLU A 265 15.63 -2.69 -6.70
C GLU A 265 15.72 -1.98 -5.34
N VAL A 266 16.31 -2.65 -4.35
CA VAL A 266 16.43 -2.18 -2.96
C VAL A 266 17.80 -1.60 -2.65
N PHE A 267 18.88 -2.11 -3.25
CA PHE A 267 20.27 -1.82 -2.86
C PHE A 267 21.12 -1.36 -4.05
N VAL A 268 21.74 -0.18 -3.90
CA VAL A 268 22.77 0.32 -4.80
C VAL A 268 24.15 0.06 -4.17
N PRO A 269 25.04 -0.72 -4.81
CA PRO A 269 26.41 -0.95 -4.31
C PRO A 269 27.22 0.35 -4.22
N GLY A 270 27.95 0.53 -3.13
CA GLY A 270 28.72 1.75 -2.89
C GLY A 270 29.99 1.82 -3.76
N SER A 271 30.06 2.83 -4.61
CA SER A 271 31.33 3.31 -5.16
C SER A 271 32.21 3.84 -4.03
N ALA A 272 33.49 3.47 -4.01
CA ALA A 272 34.37 3.75 -2.88
C ALA A 272 34.44 5.25 -2.50
N ALA A 273 34.10 5.55 -1.25
CA ALA A 273 34.34 6.81 -0.54
C ALA A 273 33.92 8.10 -1.26
N VAL A 274 32.61 8.37 -1.31
CA VAL A 274 32.14 9.77 -1.35
C VAL A 274 32.45 10.39 0.02
N SER A 275 33.50 11.20 0.08
CA SER A 275 33.73 12.15 1.19
C SER A 275 32.50 13.06 1.32
N PRO A 276 32.09 13.50 2.53
CA PRO A 276 30.90 14.33 2.70
C PRO A 276 30.97 15.54 1.77
N ALA A 277 29.95 15.69 0.92
CA ALA A 277 29.91 16.75 -0.07
C ALA A 277 30.00 18.13 0.62
N PRO A 278 30.68 19.13 0.02
CA PRO A 278 30.72 20.47 0.59
C PRO A 278 29.30 20.97 0.84
N ILE A 279 29.01 21.35 2.09
CA ILE A 279 27.67 21.78 2.53
C ILE A 279 27.13 22.83 1.54
N PRO A 280 25.97 22.61 0.89
CA PRO A 280 25.39 23.60 0.00
C PRO A 280 25.22 24.94 0.70
N SER A 281 25.80 26.00 0.12
CA SER A 281 25.82 27.35 0.69
C SER A 281 24.43 28.04 0.69
N GLN A 282 23.37 27.33 0.31
CA GLN A 282 21.99 27.80 0.31
C GLN A 282 21.17 26.94 1.26
N THR A 283 20.37 27.57 2.12
CA THR A 283 19.49 26.89 3.05
C THR A 283 18.31 26.29 2.31
N THR A 284 18.09 24.97 2.42
CA THR A 284 16.93 24.31 1.80
C THR A 284 15.65 24.75 2.51
N SER A 285 14.73 25.36 1.77
CA SER A 285 13.42 25.78 2.29
C SER A 285 12.42 24.64 2.17
N ILE A 286 11.86 24.25 3.31
CA ILE A 286 10.83 23.23 3.46
C ILE A 286 9.56 23.94 3.94
N VAL A 287 8.41 23.63 3.36
CA VAL A 287 7.09 24.15 3.79
C VAL A 287 6.22 22.98 4.26
N THR A 288 5.45 23.16 5.34
CA THR A 288 4.47 22.17 5.79
C THR A 288 3.05 22.69 5.63
N ILE A 289 2.31 22.14 4.67
CA ILE A 289 0.90 22.43 4.38
C ILE A 289 0.02 21.44 5.15
N GLY A 290 -0.97 21.93 5.88
CA GLY A 290 -1.95 21.07 6.54
C GLY A 290 -2.88 21.81 7.49
N ASP A 291 -3.46 21.04 8.41
CA ASP A 291 -4.50 21.50 9.33
C ASP A 291 -3.96 21.84 10.75
N SER A 292 -4.81 21.71 11.78
CA SER A 292 -4.46 21.95 13.19
C SER A 292 -3.37 21.01 13.72
N ILE A 293 -3.21 19.83 13.13
CA ILE A 293 -2.15 18.88 13.48
C ILE A 293 -0.81 19.38 12.91
N THR A 294 -0.78 19.90 11.68
CA THR A 294 0.42 20.58 11.13
C THR A 294 0.72 21.88 11.88
N ALA A 295 -0.30 22.64 12.28
CA ALA A 295 -0.17 23.80 13.17
C ALA A 295 0.36 23.46 14.58
N GLY A 296 0.42 22.18 14.94
CA GLY A 296 0.98 21.71 16.21
C GLY A 296 0.06 21.86 17.44
N ILE A 297 -1.26 21.94 17.26
CA ILE A 297 -2.18 22.02 18.41
C ILE A 297 -2.02 20.79 19.30
N GLY A 298 -1.89 20.99 20.61
CA GLY A 298 -1.58 19.94 21.59
C GLY A 298 -0.08 19.75 21.87
N SER A 299 0.80 20.40 21.11
CA SER A 299 2.23 20.50 21.39
C SER A 299 2.55 21.68 22.34
N SER A 300 3.56 21.51 23.20
CA SER A 300 4.21 22.60 23.93
C SER A 300 5.42 23.18 23.19
N SER A 301 5.80 22.61 22.05
CA SER A 301 7.09 22.83 21.36
C SER A 301 6.98 23.14 19.86
N GLY A 302 5.78 23.42 19.35
CA GLY A 302 5.54 23.86 17.96
C GLY A 302 5.16 22.76 16.98
N GLY A 303 4.80 21.57 17.46
CA GLY A 303 4.37 20.43 16.64
C GLY A 303 5.51 19.79 15.85
N TYR A 304 5.13 18.86 14.95
CA TYR A 304 6.12 18.14 14.15
C TYR A 304 7.01 19.05 13.28
N PRO A 305 6.58 20.20 12.71
CA PRO A 305 7.45 21.02 11.88
C PRO A 305 8.64 21.62 12.63
N ALA A 306 8.42 22.10 13.87
CA ALA A 306 9.48 22.64 14.72
C ALA A 306 10.45 21.55 15.19
N MET A 307 9.92 20.39 15.59
CA MET A 307 10.73 19.21 15.96
C MET A 307 11.56 18.70 14.78
N LEU A 308 10.98 18.69 13.58
CA LEU A 308 11.65 18.28 12.34
C LEU A 308 12.80 19.22 11.98
N GLU A 309 12.59 20.54 12.07
CA GLU A 309 13.66 21.52 11.84
C GLU A 309 14.83 21.32 12.81
N ALA A 310 14.53 21.09 14.09
CA ALA A 310 15.53 20.82 15.12
C ALA A 310 16.30 19.51 14.84
N LYS A 311 15.61 18.42 14.49
CA LYS A 311 16.22 17.13 14.13
C LYS A 311 17.13 17.25 12.90
N LEU A 312 16.67 17.91 11.84
CA LEU A 312 17.46 18.11 10.61
C LEU A 312 18.70 18.97 10.85
N ARG A 313 18.58 20.08 11.59
CA ARG A 313 19.75 20.91 11.95
C ARG A 313 20.72 20.18 12.88
N ALA A 314 20.23 19.38 13.82
CA ALA A 314 21.08 18.55 14.68
C ALA A 314 21.83 17.45 13.90
N ALA A 315 21.26 16.97 12.80
CA ALA A 315 21.92 16.07 11.85
C ALA A 315 22.85 16.79 10.84
N GLY A 316 23.02 18.13 10.96
CA GLY A 316 23.95 18.92 10.14
C GLY A 316 23.36 19.55 8.88
N TYR A 317 22.07 19.34 8.58
CA TYR A 317 21.45 19.89 7.38
C TYR A 317 21.11 21.38 7.53
N ASN A 318 21.55 22.20 6.58
CA ASN A 318 21.22 23.61 6.48
C ASN A 318 19.79 23.80 5.94
N VAL A 319 18.78 23.61 6.79
CA VAL A 319 17.36 23.73 6.44
C VAL A 319 16.66 24.89 7.15
N SER A 320 15.54 25.32 6.58
CA SER A 320 14.47 26.01 7.31
C SER A 320 13.12 25.40 7.00
N VAL A 321 12.31 25.13 8.03
CA VAL A 321 10.97 24.57 7.93
C VAL A 321 9.95 25.65 8.28
N ARG A 322 9.15 26.08 7.31
CA ARG A 322 8.05 27.03 7.49
C ARG A 322 6.75 26.26 7.72
N ASN A 323 6.07 26.56 8.84
CA ASN A 323 4.81 25.93 9.19
C ASN A 323 3.63 26.76 8.66
N GLU A 324 2.96 26.25 7.62
CA GLU A 324 1.75 26.82 7.02
C GLU A 324 0.52 25.95 7.37
N GLY A 325 0.53 25.31 8.54
CA GLY A 325 -0.60 24.57 9.09
C GLY A 325 -1.69 25.51 9.58
N ILE A 326 -2.91 25.38 9.05
CA ILE A 326 -4.05 26.26 9.36
C ILE A 326 -5.08 25.48 10.21
N PRO A 327 -5.28 25.83 11.49
CA PRO A 327 -6.24 25.14 12.35
C PRO A 327 -7.67 25.09 11.78
N GLY A 328 -8.18 23.87 11.61
CA GLY A 328 -9.52 23.62 11.07
C GLY A 328 -9.62 23.68 9.54
N ALA A 329 -8.53 23.86 8.81
CA ALA A 329 -8.56 23.84 7.34
C ALA A 329 -8.98 22.47 6.78
N ASP A 330 -9.82 22.51 5.74
CA ASP A 330 -10.08 21.38 4.85
C ASP A 330 -9.11 21.40 3.65
N SER A 331 -9.18 20.35 2.83
CA SER A 331 -8.38 20.25 1.60
C SER A 331 -8.64 21.36 0.58
N GLY A 332 -9.85 21.94 0.54
CA GLY A 332 -10.21 23.01 -0.39
C GLY A 332 -9.54 24.33 -0.04
N LEU A 333 -9.57 24.71 1.24
CA LEU A 333 -8.84 25.88 1.73
C LEU A 333 -7.33 25.74 1.52
N ALA A 334 -6.78 24.54 1.76
CA ALA A 334 -5.37 24.24 1.50
C ALA A 334 -5.01 24.38 0.01
N ASP A 335 -5.81 23.84 -0.91
CA ASP A 335 -5.53 23.92 -2.36
C ASP A 335 -5.73 25.35 -2.93
N ILE A 336 -6.62 26.15 -2.35
CA ILE A 336 -6.81 27.57 -2.70
C ILE A 336 -5.57 28.40 -2.34
N ASN A 337 -5.02 28.21 -1.14
CA ASN A 337 -3.87 29.00 -0.66
C ASN A 337 -2.53 28.50 -1.20
N PHE A 338 -2.44 27.21 -1.58
CA PHE A 338 -1.21 26.47 -1.88
C PHE A 338 -0.11 27.25 -2.63
N GLU A 339 -0.42 27.92 -3.74
CA GLU A 339 0.56 28.61 -4.59
C GLU A 339 1.13 29.91 -3.96
N ALA A 340 0.48 30.43 -2.92
CA ALA A 340 1.05 31.46 -2.05
C ALA A 340 1.95 30.80 -0.98
N ASP A 341 1.44 29.78 -0.31
CA ASP A 341 2.04 29.16 0.87
C ASP A 341 3.36 28.44 0.52
N VAL A 342 3.45 27.74 -0.61
CA VAL A 342 4.68 27.03 -1.06
C VAL A 342 5.72 27.95 -1.73
N ARG A 343 5.48 29.27 -1.80
CA ARG A 343 6.36 30.18 -2.53
C ARG A 343 7.79 30.16 -1.95
N GLY A 344 8.76 29.96 -2.84
CA GLY A 344 10.18 29.87 -2.50
C GLY A 344 10.60 28.56 -1.82
N ALA A 345 9.70 27.57 -1.68
CA ALA A 345 10.06 26.25 -1.16
C ALA A 345 10.88 25.44 -2.17
N ASN A 346 11.75 24.58 -1.67
CA ASN A 346 12.36 23.49 -2.44
C ASN A 346 11.59 22.17 -2.24
N ILE A 347 11.02 21.99 -1.04
CA ILE A 347 10.26 20.80 -0.64
C ILE A 347 8.96 21.24 0.03
N VAL A 348 7.85 20.57 -0.26
CA VAL A 348 6.57 20.73 0.45
C VAL A 348 6.12 19.42 1.08
N LEU A 349 5.83 19.46 2.38
CA LEU A 349 5.29 18.36 3.16
C LEU A 349 3.78 18.60 3.32
N ILE A 350 2.95 17.70 2.83
CA ILE A 350 1.49 17.87 2.79
C ILE A 350 0.83 16.82 3.69
N MET A 351 -0.08 17.25 4.57
CA MET A 351 -0.97 16.36 5.30
C MET A 351 -2.32 17.06 5.54
N ILE A 352 -3.38 16.57 4.91
CA ILE A 352 -4.71 17.20 4.91
C ILE A 352 -5.82 16.17 4.71
N GLY A 353 -7.04 16.49 5.12
CA GLY A 353 -8.20 15.58 5.11
C GLY A 353 -8.79 15.33 6.50
N THR A 354 -8.07 15.72 7.55
CA THR A 354 -8.48 15.56 8.97
C THR A 354 -9.83 16.21 9.28
N ASN A 355 -10.14 17.33 8.63
CA ASN A 355 -11.39 18.08 8.81
C ASN A 355 -12.45 17.71 7.77
N ASP A 356 -12.06 17.39 6.53
CA ASP A 356 -12.93 16.84 5.50
C ASP A 356 -13.69 15.59 6.00
N ILE A 357 -12.96 14.62 6.54
CA ILE A 357 -13.55 13.39 7.11
C ILE A 357 -14.10 13.64 8.52
N GLY A 358 -13.50 14.58 9.27
CA GLY A 358 -13.92 14.93 10.64
C GLY A 358 -15.24 15.72 10.71
N CYS A 359 -15.62 16.41 9.64
CA CYS A 359 -16.88 17.14 9.50
C CYS A 359 -17.34 17.21 8.03
N PRO A 360 -17.89 16.13 7.45
CA PRO A 360 -18.38 16.14 6.07
C PRO A 360 -19.49 17.18 5.84
N SER A 361 -20.25 17.53 6.88
CA SER A 361 -21.28 18.57 6.87
C SER A 361 -20.73 20.00 6.91
N CYS A 362 -19.42 20.20 7.17
CA CYS A 362 -18.74 21.49 7.07
C CYS A 362 -18.41 21.83 5.61
N CYS A 363 -18.25 20.83 4.74
CA CYS A 363 -17.96 21.01 3.32
C CYS A 363 -19.15 21.64 2.58
N ILE A 364 -18.86 22.49 1.58
CA ILE A 364 -19.89 23.22 0.83
C ILE A 364 -20.81 22.24 0.09
N ARG A 365 -22.10 22.59 -0.10
CA ARG A 365 -23.07 21.75 -0.82
C ARG A 365 -22.52 21.35 -2.20
N PRO A 366 -22.50 20.05 -2.55
CA PRO A 366 -23.37 18.98 -2.04
C PRO A 366 -22.90 18.21 -0.78
N TYR A 367 -21.97 18.75 0.02
CA TYR A 367 -21.26 18.07 1.12
C TYR A 367 -20.27 17.01 0.61
N ASP A 368 -19.81 17.20 -0.63
CA ASP A 368 -18.64 16.54 -1.20
C ASP A 368 -17.43 17.47 -0.96
N CYS A 369 -16.48 17.02 -0.13
CA CYS A 369 -15.28 17.78 0.20
C CYS A 369 -14.22 17.75 -0.92
N GLN A 370 -14.40 16.90 -1.94
CA GLN A 370 -13.49 16.72 -3.08
C GLN A 370 -12.02 16.47 -2.70
N THR A 371 -11.80 15.89 -1.52
CA THR A 371 -10.50 15.79 -0.85
C THR A 371 -9.40 15.19 -1.70
N LEU A 372 -9.69 14.13 -2.45
CA LEU A 372 -8.71 13.51 -3.34
C LEU A 372 -8.40 14.37 -4.58
N SER A 373 -9.35 15.19 -5.04
CA SER A 373 -9.15 16.15 -6.13
C SER A 373 -8.27 17.32 -5.69
N HIS A 374 -8.52 17.89 -4.51
CA HIS A 374 -7.68 18.93 -3.91
C HIS A 374 -6.25 18.42 -3.60
N ILE A 375 -6.10 17.21 -3.04
CA ILE A 375 -4.78 16.59 -2.83
C ILE A 375 -4.05 16.39 -4.18
N SER A 376 -4.75 15.88 -5.20
CA SER A 376 -4.19 15.74 -6.55
C SER A 376 -3.74 17.09 -7.13
N SER A 377 -4.59 18.12 -6.99
CA SER A 377 -4.33 19.50 -7.44
C SER A 377 -3.06 20.07 -6.79
N MET A 378 -2.90 19.95 -5.47
CA MET A 378 -1.70 20.40 -4.75
C MET A 378 -0.43 19.64 -5.18
N LEU A 379 -0.50 18.32 -5.34
CA LEU A 379 0.63 17.54 -5.85
C LEU A 379 1.03 17.97 -7.26
N ASP A 380 0.05 18.15 -8.15
CA ASP A 380 0.30 18.58 -9.53
C ASP A 380 0.78 20.05 -9.59
N LYS A 381 0.35 20.92 -8.67
CA LYS A 381 0.88 22.29 -8.51
C LYS A 381 2.36 22.27 -8.10
N ALA A 382 2.73 21.47 -7.09
CA ALA A 382 4.12 21.35 -6.63
C ALA A 382 5.05 20.86 -7.74
N LEU A 383 4.67 19.77 -8.42
CA LEU A 383 5.45 19.18 -9.50
C LEU A 383 5.62 20.15 -10.70
N ARG A 384 4.57 20.88 -11.08
CA ARG A 384 4.66 21.94 -12.11
C ARG A 384 5.55 23.12 -11.69
N ALA A 385 5.62 23.43 -10.40
CA ALA A 385 6.46 24.50 -9.85
C ALA A 385 7.93 24.08 -9.64
N GLY A 386 8.28 22.79 -9.86
CA GLY A 386 9.62 22.27 -9.58
C GLY A 386 9.91 22.09 -8.08
N ILE A 387 8.86 22.09 -7.24
CA ILE A 387 8.94 21.87 -5.79
C ILE A 387 8.72 20.38 -5.54
N THR A 388 9.59 19.73 -4.77
CA THR A 388 9.43 18.31 -4.44
C THR A 388 8.30 18.11 -3.42
N PRO A 389 7.17 17.46 -3.75
CA PRO A 389 6.15 17.16 -2.76
C PRO A 389 6.46 15.85 -2.02
N ILE A 390 6.05 15.80 -0.75
CA ILE A 390 5.96 14.58 0.05
C ILE A 390 4.60 14.62 0.74
N ILE A 391 3.76 13.61 0.51
CA ILE A 391 2.41 13.51 1.09
C ILE A 391 2.42 12.59 2.31
N SER A 392 1.50 12.77 3.24
CA SER A 392 1.35 11.88 4.39
C SER A 392 -0.07 11.35 4.53
N THR A 393 -0.18 10.14 5.10
CA THR A 393 -1.47 9.60 5.57
C THR A 393 -2.01 10.45 6.72
N VAL A 394 -3.30 10.78 6.66
CA VAL A 394 -4.03 11.47 7.72
C VAL A 394 -3.99 10.60 8.99
N THR A 395 -3.54 11.18 10.10
CA THR A 395 -3.44 10.49 11.40
C THR A 395 -4.82 10.09 11.94
N PRO A 396 -4.93 8.99 12.70
CA PRO A 396 -6.21 8.54 13.25
C PRO A 396 -6.79 9.54 14.26
N LYS A 397 -8.09 9.48 14.48
CA LYS A 397 -8.75 10.02 15.67
C LYS A 397 -8.52 9.07 16.85
N ARG A 398 -8.60 9.59 18.07
CA ARG A 398 -8.39 8.81 19.29
C ARG A 398 -9.50 7.75 19.45
N ALA A 399 -9.12 6.48 19.57
CA ALA A 399 -10.06 5.38 19.67
C ALA A 399 -10.89 5.46 20.97
N GLY A 400 -12.21 5.26 20.88
CA GLY A 400 -13.15 5.43 21.99
C GLY A 400 -13.50 6.90 22.36
N ASP A 401 -13.00 7.90 21.61
CA ASP A 401 -13.35 9.31 21.79
C ASP A 401 -14.46 9.75 20.79
N ILE A 402 -15.01 10.95 20.94
CA ILE A 402 -16.19 11.43 20.20
C ILE A 402 -15.99 11.57 18.68
N LEU A 403 -14.75 11.47 18.18
CA LEU A 403 -14.42 11.49 16.75
C LEU A 403 -14.01 10.11 16.18
N ASP A 404 -13.99 9.04 16.99
CA ASP A 404 -13.55 7.70 16.56
C ASP A 404 -14.35 7.16 15.34
N TRP A 405 -15.62 7.57 15.20
CA TRP A 405 -16.46 7.24 14.05
C TRP A 405 -15.86 7.64 12.68
N ALA A 406 -14.92 8.60 12.65
CA ALA A 406 -14.27 9.06 11.42
C ALA A 406 -13.09 8.17 10.99
N ASN A 407 -12.59 7.27 11.86
CA ASN A 407 -11.41 6.44 11.56
C ASN A 407 -11.56 5.56 10.29
N PRO A 408 -12.70 4.87 10.03
CA PRO A 408 -12.88 4.12 8.78
C PRO A 408 -12.80 5.00 7.52
N GLY A 409 -13.28 6.25 7.58
CA GLY A 409 -13.17 7.21 6.48
C GLY A 409 -11.75 7.73 6.27
N ILE A 410 -10.94 7.77 7.34
CA ILE A 410 -9.51 8.11 7.30
C ILE A 410 -8.72 6.95 6.68
N GLU A 411 -9.05 5.70 7.00
CA GLU A 411 -8.47 4.52 6.35
C GLU A 411 -8.79 4.46 4.84
N ASP A 412 -10.06 4.67 4.46
CA ASP A 412 -10.49 4.78 3.05
C ASP A 412 -9.77 5.92 2.32
N LEU A 413 -9.60 7.10 2.95
CA LEU A 413 -8.85 8.22 2.36
C LEU A 413 -7.35 7.92 2.24
N ASN A 414 -6.75 7.28 3.25
CA ASN A 414 -5.33 6.94 3.26
C ASN A 414 -4.97 5.93 2.16
N ALA A 415 -5.83 4.94 1.90
CA ALA A 415 -5.69 4.04 0.75
C ALA A 415 -5.70 4.79 -0.60
N GLN A 416 -6.53 5.83 -0.72
CA GLN A 416 -6.59 6.67 -1.91
C GLN A 416 -5.37 7.62 -2.03
N ILE A 417 -4.85 8.14 -0.91
CA ILE A 417 -3.61 8.95 -0.86
C ILE A 417 -2.43 8.15 -1.42
N TYR A 418 -2.26 6.88 -1.02
CA TYR A 418 -1.23 6.00 -1.60
C TYR A 418 -1.37 5.87 -3.12
N ALA A 419 -2.60 5.72 -3.64
CA ALA A 419 -2.85 5.57 -5.07
C ALA A 419 -2.50 6.83 -5.87
N VAL A 420 -2.91 8.04 -5.42
CA VAL A 420 -2.61 9.29 -6.14
C VAL A 420 -1.15 9.72 -6.03
N ALA A 421 -0.46 9.30 -4.97
CA ALA A 421 0.97 9.48 -4.81
C ALA A 421 1.77 8.58 -5.77
N ALA A 422 1.42 7.29 -5.83
CA ALA A 422 2.05 6.32 -6.73
C ALA A 422 1.90 6.73 -8.22
N GLN A 423 0.73 7.22 -8.63
CA GLN A 423 0.48 7.78 -9.97
C GLN A 423 1.43 8.91 -10.37
N ARG A 424 2.05 9.58 -9.38
CA ARG A 424 2.88 10.79 -9.56
C ARG A 424 4.34 10.58 -9.15
N ASN A 425 4.73 9.36 -8.77
CA ASN A 425 6.02 9.04 -8.16
C ASN A 425 6.33 9.91 -6.92
N VAL A 426 5.31 10.25 -6.13
CA VAL A 426 5.42 11.06 -4.91
C VAL A 426 5.64 10.14 -3.71
N ARG A 427 6.59 10.51 -2.84
CA ARG A 427 6.89 9.76 -1.62
C ARG A 427 5.78 9.95 -0.57
N VAL A 428 5.40 8.87 0.12
CA VAL A 428 4.39 8.87 1.18
C VAL A 428 5.05 8.68 2.55
N VAL A 429 4.63 9.46 3.55
CA VAL A 429 5.01 9.32 4.96
C VAL A 429 3.83 8.78 5.77
N ASP A 430 3.97 7.58 6.33
CA ASP A 430 2.84 6.87 6.95
C ASP A 430 2.62 7.21 8.44
N ASN A 431 2.26 8.47 8.70
CA ASN A 431 1.98 8.96 10.04
C ASN A 431 0.77 8.25 10.68
N HIS A 432 -0.22 7.81 9.88
CA HIS A 432 -1.34 7.01 10.39
C HIS A 432 -0.88 5.73 11.09
N ARG A 433 -0.12 4.88 10.38
CA ARG A 433 0.43 3.64 10.95
C ARG A 433 1.43 3.92 12.08
N ALA A 434 2.27 4.95 11.95
CA ALA A 434 3.25 5.29 12.97
C ALA A 434 2.60 5.66 14.31
N ILE A 435 1.55 6.49 14.29
CA ILE A 435 0.78 6.82 15.51
C ILE A 435 0.12 5.58 16.11
N LEU A 436 -0.48 4.69 15.29
CA LEU A 436 -1.08 3.45 15.79
C LEU A 436 -0.05 2.51 16.45
N THR A 437 1.12 2.32 15.85
CA THR A 437 2.12 1.33 16.34
C THR A 437 3.03 1.85 17.45
N GLN A 438 3.33 3.15 17.49
CA GLN A 438 4.31 3.73 18.43
C GLN A 438 3.69 4.26 19.74
N GLY A 439 2.37 4.14 19.91
CA GLY A 439 1.71 4.41 21.20
C GLY A 439 0.19 4.61 21.17
N GLY A 440 -0.43 4.74 19.99
CA GLY A 440 -1.87 4.86 19.82
C GLY A 440 -2.48 5.96 20.69
N ASN A 441 -3.51 5.60 21.48
CA ASN A 441 -4.24 6.51 22.37
C ASN A 441 -3.40 7.27 23.42
N ALA A 442 -2.14 6.87 23.66
CA ALA A 442 -1.20 7.57 24.55
C ALA A 442 -0.47 8.74 23.87
N LEU A 443 -0.49 8.83 22.54
CA LEU A 443 0.14 9.90 21.76
C LEU A 443 -0.76 11.14 21.57
N PHE A 444 -2.00 11.08 22.05
CA PHE A 444 -3.00 12.14 21.91
C PHE A 444 -3.00 13.12 23.10
N ALA A 445 -3.29 14.39 22.81
CA ALA A 445 -3.63 15.43 23.78
C ALA A 445 -5.16 15.57 23.95
N ASP A 446 -5.93 15.42 22.86
CA ASP A 446 -7.40 15.38 22.88
C ASP A 446 -7.96 14.25 21.99
N LYS A 447 -9.24 14.31 21.62
CA LYS A 447 -9.92 13.42 20.65
C LYS A 447 -9.23 13.21 19.28
N HIS A 448 -8.27 14.04 18.88
CA HIS A 448 -7.57 13.95 17.58
C HIS A 448 -6.22 14.70 17.50
N HIS A 449 -6.00 15.73 18.32
CA HIS A 449 -4.72 16.42 18.40
C HIS A 449 -3.71 15.58 19.17
N LEU A 450 -2.48 15.55 18.67
CA LEU A 450 -1.38 14.83 19.31
C LEU A 450 -0.78 15.64 20.47
N ASN A 451 -0.13 14.94 21.40
CA ASN A 451 0.77 15.54 22.38
C ASN A 451 2.21 15.54 21.82
N ASP A 452 3.16 16.16 22.52
CA ASP A 452 4.55 16.26 22.05
C ASP A 452 5.20 14.90 21.71
N ARG A 453 4.78 13.79 22.33
CA ARG A 453 5.30 12.46 21.96
C ARG A 453 4.76 11.96 20.63
N GLY A 454 3.49 12.28 20.31
CA GLY A 454 2.92 11.98 18.99
C GLY A 454 3.53 12.84 17.89
N TYR A 455 3.81 14.11 18.17
CA TYR A 455 4.52 14.98 17.23
C TYR A 455 5.98 14.59 17.02
N ASP A 456 6.68 14.04 18.04
CA ASP A 456 8.03 13.51 17.86
C ASP A 456 8.03 12.30 16.92
N VAL A 457 7.07 11.37 17.10
CA VAL A 457 6.85 10.24 16.18
C VAL A 457 6.68 10.74 14.74
N MET A 458 5.78 11.70 14.50
CA MET A 458 5.59 12.27 13.17
C MET A 458 6.87 12.91 12.61
N ALA A 459 7.57 13.69 13.43
CA ALA A 459 8.81 14.35 13.03
C ALA A 459 9.92 13.34 12.68
N ASN A 460 9.95 12.17 13.32
CA ASN A 460 10.87 11.07 12.97
C ASN A 460 10.52 10.45 11.61
N GLU A 461 9.24 10.18 11.33
CA GLU A 461 8.81 9.63 10.03
C GLU A 461 9.10 10.60 8.87
N TRP A 462 8.84 11.91 9.05
CA TRP A 462 9.22 12.93 8.07
C TRP A 462 10.74 13.04 7.89
N PHE A 463 11.51 13.03 8.99
CA PHE A 463 12.97 13.08 8.98
C PHE A 463 13.56 11.91 8.19
N ASN A 464 13.09 10.68 8.43
CA ASN A 464 13.55 9.45 7.78
C ASN A 464 13.42 9.49 6.25
N VAL A 465 12.43 10.19 5.70
CA VAL A 465 12.30 10.41 4.25
C VAL A 465 13.17 11.56 3.76
N LEU A 466 13.25 12.66 4.52
CA LEU A 466 14.01 13.87 4.14
C LEU A 466 15.53 13.68 4.12
N VAL A 467 16.10 12.88 5.02
CA VAL A 467 17.56 12.56 5.00
C VAL A 467 17.99 11.69 3.82
N SER A 468 17.10 11.40 2.87
CA SER A 468 17.38 10.77 1.57
C SER A 468 17.02 11.68 0.38
N LEU A 469 16.96 13.00 0.63
CA LEU A 469 16.72 14.10 -0.32
C LEU A 469 17.63 15.31 -0.07
N LEU A 470 18.35 15.35 1.06
CA LEU A 470 19.18 16.44 1.56
C LEU A 470 20.65 15.99 1.63
#